data_AF-A0AA85EMB7-F1
#
_entry.id   AF-A0AA85EMB7-F1
#
_cell.length_a   1.000
_cell.length_b   1.000
_cell.length_c   1.000
_cell.angle_alpha   90.00
_cell.angle_beta   90.00
_cell.angle_gamma   90.00
#
_symmetry.space_group_name_H-M   'P 1'
#
loop_
_entity.id
_entity.type
_entity.pdbx_description
1 polymer ?
#
loop_
_entity_poly.entity_id
_entity_poly.type
_entity_poly.pdbx_seq_one_letter_code
_entity_poly.pdbx_strand_id
1 'polypeptide(L)'
;MSSQKGNTQRTRPQKYKNTKAFKNNLHDASKEIKRLNNLTFDFLCPRCTDVVQWKVKYKKYHQLANPRVCVKCNGKTVKQAYHTICTDCSFALKICSKCGKSDGPITFGATENQEDINQKFTDALKNVRERERRKLFFLDESGRFYLSVGFYMCCSLLNPYINSSLNEAFHLLHTNRKMS
;
A
#
# COMPACT_ATOMS: atom_id res chain seq x y z
N MET A 1 22.21 -26.47 46.24
CA MET A 1 22.41 -25.47 45.17
C MET A 1 21.58 -24.25 45.51
N SER A 2 22.16 -23.04 45.54
CA SER A 2 21.42 -21.84 45.94
C SER A 2 20.47 -21.36 44.84
N SER A 3 19.23 -21.07 45.23
CA SER A 3 18.14 -20.59 44.36
C SER A 3 17.86 -19.09 44.55
N GLN A 4 18.81 -18.36 45.15
CA GLN A 4 18.64 -16.93 45.43
C GLN A 4 18.71 -16.14 44.12
N LYS A 5 17.60 -15.50 43.74
CA LYS A 5 17.58 -14.46 42.71
C LYS A 5 18.55 -13.37 43.14
N GLY A 6 19.71 -13.30 42.46
CA GLY A 6 20.74 -12.32 42.74
C GLY A 6 20.13 -10.91 42.79
N ASN A 7 20.56 -10.11 43.76
CA ASN A 7 20.11 -8.74 43.98
C ASN A 7 20.13 -7.93 42.67
N THR A 8 19.00 -7.85 41.98
CA THR A 8 18.88 -7.30 40.61
C THR A 8 18.78 -5.78 40.59
N GLN A 9 19.06 -5.09 41.69
CA GLN A 9 19.14 -3.63 41.70
C GLN A 9 20.56 -3.21 41.34
N ARG A 10 20.76 -2.96 40.03
CA ARG A 10 22.03 -2.55 39.48
C ARG A 10 22.35 -1.12 39.94
N THR A 11 23.28 -0.96 40.88
CA THR A 11 23.65 0.35 41.47
C THR A 11 24.26 1.31 40.46
N ARG A 12 24.95 0.79 39.44
CA ARG A 12 25.69 1.59 38.46
C ARG A 12 24.92 1.68 37.13
N PRO A 13 24.83 2.87 36.50
CA PRO A 13 24.28 2.98 35.16
C PRO A 13 25.11 2.20 34.14
N GLN A 14 24.46 1.81 33.04
CA GLN A 14 25.12 1.14 31.93
C GLN A 14 26.34 1.95 31.45
N LYS A 15 27.54 1.33 31.47
CA LYS A 15 28.83 1.96 31.14
C LYS A 15 28.87 2.48 29.69
N TYR A 16 28.36 1.68 28.77
CA TYR A 16 28.39 1.96 27.34
C TYR A 16 26.96 2.23 26.88
N LYS A 17 26.63 3.51 26.69
CA LYS A 17 25.35 3.97 26.15
C LYS A 17 25.57 4.52 24.76
N ASN A 18 24.63 4.27 23.85
CA ASN A 18 24.68 4.88 22.52
C ASN A 18 24.44 6.39 22.63
N THR A 19 25.38 7.18 22.10
CA THR A 19 25.25 8.64 22.03
C THR A 19 24.21 9.08 21.00
N LYS A 20 24.01 8.28 19.94
CA LYS A 20 23.09 8.58 18.83
C LYS A 20 22.10 7.43 18.65
N ALA A 21 20.86 7.76 18.31
CA ALA A 21 19.85 6.77 17.96
C ALA A 21 20.21 6.05 16.67
N PHE A 22 19.84 4.77 16.57
CA PHE A 22 20.04 3.98 15.36
C PHE A 22 19.23 4.58 14.19
N LYS A 23 19.91 4.73 13.03
CA LYS A 23 19.33 5.18 11.76
C LYS A 23 19.63 4.13 10.70
N ASN A 24 18.60 3.62 10.02
CA ASN A 24 18.80 2.52 9.06
C ASN A 24 19.55 2.94 7.78
N ASN A 25 19.49 4.23 7.45
CA ASN A 25 20.02 4.82 6.23
C ASN A 25 21.43 5.42 6.39
N LEU A 26 22.05 5.28 7.57
CA LEU A 26 23.35 5.90 7.85
C LEU A 26 24.47 5.31 6.98
N HIS A 27 24.44 4.00 6.75
CA HIS A 27 25.48 3.28 5.99
C HIS A 27 24.92 2.55 4.76
N ASP A 28 23.64 2.17 4.80
CA ASP A 28 22.99 1.48 3.69
C ASP A 28 21.90 2.37 3.08
N ALA A 29 22.21 2.96 1.92
CA ALA A 29 21.29 3.84 1.18
C ALA A 29 20.55 3.10 0.04
N SER A 30 20.43 1.78 0.14
CA SER A 30 19.82 0.92 -0.86
C SER A 30 18.40 1.35 -1.21
N LYS A 31 18.00 1.13 -2.48
CA LYS A 31 16.63 1.42 -2.97
C LYS A 31 15.57 0.75 -2.10
N GLU A 32 15.84 -0.45 -1.60
CA GLU A 32 14.95 -1.18 -0.69
C GLU A 32 14.73 -0.45 0.64
N ILE A 33 15.80 0.03 1.30
CA ILE A 33 15.69 0.76 2.58
C ILE A 33 14.90 2.06 2.40
N LYS A 34 15.11 2.75 1.28
CA LYS A 34 14.30 3.93 0.93
C LYS A 34 12.82 3.57 0.77
N ARG A 35 12.49 2.47 0.08
CA ARG A 35 11.11 1.97 -0.04
C ARG A 35 10.52 1.63 1.32
N LEU A 36 11.26 0.93 2.18
CA LEU A 36 10.81 0.54 3.52
C LEU A 36 10.55 1.76 4.42
N ASN A 37 11.39 2.80 4.34
CA ASN A 37 11.20 4.04 5.10
C ASN A 37 9.98 4.85 4.65
N ASN A 38 9.59 4.73 3.39
CA ASN A 38 8.44 5.41 2.81
C ASN A 38 7.13 4.60 2.95
N LEU A 39 7.14 3.46 3.64
CA LEU A 39 5.92 2.68 3.86
C LEU A 39 4.94 3.44 4.76
N THR A 40 3.68 3.52 4.32
CA THR A 40 2.56 3.99 5.14
C THR A 40 1.98 2.83 5.95
N PHE A 41 1.59 3.11 7.19
CA PHE A 41 1.06 2.13 8.14
C PHE A 41 -0.42 2.41 8.43
N ASP A 42 -1.25 2.19 7.43
CA ASP A 42 -2.69 2.42 7.52
C ASP A 42 -3.41 1.24 8.18
N PHE A 43 -4.60 1.47 8.73
CA PHE A 43 -5.47 0.45 9.35
C PHE A 43 -4.88 -0.24 10.59
N LEU A 44 -3.95 0.41 11.28
CA LEU A 44 -3.30 -0.08 12.49
C LEU A 44 -3.61 0.84 13.69
N CYS A 45 -3.69 0.24 14.88
CA CYS A 45 -3.72 1.02 16.12
C CYS A 45 -2.30 1.54 16.46
N PRO A 46 -2.15 2.61 17.25
CA PRO A 46 -0.87 3.27 17.50
C PRO A 46 0.21 2.29 18.01
N ARG A 47 -0.18 1.43 18.96
CA ARG A 47 0.69 0.37 19.49
C ARG A 47 1.22 -0.55 18.39
N CYS A 48 0.37 -0.96 17.45
CA CYS A 48 0.79 -1.86 16.38
C CYS A 48 1.65 -1.12 15.36
N THR A 49 1.34 0.14 15.07
CA THR A 49 2.15 1.01 14.23
C THR A 49 3.57 1.11 14.76
N ASP A 50 3.76 1.37 16.06
CA ASP A 50 5.08 1.42 16.69
C ASP A 50 5.87 0.12 16.52
N VAL A 51 5.20 -1.03 16.67
CA VAL A 51 5.84 -2.35 16.50
C VAL A 51 6.32 -2.55 15.06
N VAL A 52 5.52 -2.18 14.07
CA VAL A 52 5.89 -2.33 12.66
C VAL A 52 6.95 -1.30 12.27
N GLN A 53 6.82 -0.05 12.71
CA GLN A 53 7.81 1.00 12.50
C GLN A 53 9.15 0.63 13.14
N TRP A 54 9.15 0.02 14.32
CA TRP A 54 10.35 -0.50 14.95
C TRP A 54 11.03 -1.57 14.09
N LYS A 55 10.26 -2.50 13.52
CA LYS A 55 10.79 -3.52 12.60
C LYS A 55 11.46 -2.88 11.37
N VAL A 56 10.84 -1.86 10.77
CA VAL A 56 11.43 -1.10 9.66
C VAL A 56 12.69 -0.36 10.10
N LYS A 57 12.63 0.35 11.23
CA LYS A 57 13.76 1.11 11.79
C LYS A 57 14.98 0.24 12.03
N TYR A 58 14.80 -1.00 12.48
CA TYR A 58 15.90 -1.93 12.79
C TYR A 58 16.17 -2.97 11.70
N LYS A 59 15.65 -2.79 10.47
CA LYS A 59 15.85 -3.71 9.34
C LYS A 59 15.39 -5.16 9.63
N LYS A 60 14.40 -5.32 10.51
CA LYS A 60 13.78 -6.61 10.89
C LYS A 60 12.41 -6.82 10.22
N TYR A 61 12.11 -6.01 9.22
CA TYR A 61 10.85 -6.07 8.47
C TYR A 61 11.00 -7.05 7.31
N HIS A 62 10.07 -8.00 7.20
CA HIS A 62 10.04 -8.97 6.11
C HIS A 62 8.75 -8.82 5.31
N GLN A 63 8.89 -8.66 3.99
CA GLN A 63 7.77 -8.63 3.07
C GLN A 63 7.17 -10.03 2.88
N LEU A 64 5.89 -10.09 2.54
CA LEU A 64 5.25 -11.35 2.17
C LEU A 64 5.62 -11.69 0.72
N ALA A 65 6.04 -12.92 0.46
CA ALA A 65 6.21 -13.43 -0.90
C ALA A 65 4.84 -13.73 -1.55
N ASN A 66 3.90 -14.27 -0.77
CA ASN A 66 2.55 -14.61 -1.20
C ASN A 66 1.51 -14.01 -0.23
N PRO A 67 0.29 -13.67 -0.71
CA PRO A 67 -0.79 -13.21 0.15
C PRO A 67 -1.17 -14.23 1.23
N ARG A 68 -1.46 -13.74 2.43
CA ARG A 68 -1.90 -14.57 3.57
C ARG A 68 -3.42 -14.64 3.64
N VAL A 69 -3.93 -15.71 4.27
CA VAL A 69 -5.35 -15.87 4.60
C VAL A 69 -5.77 -14.86 5.67
N CYS A 70 -6.89 -14.18 5.44
CA CYS A 70 -7.52 -13.27 6.38
C CYS A 70 -8.29 -14.03 7.46
N VAL A 71 -8.19 -13.60 8.72
CA VAL A 71 -8.92 -14.20 9.85
C VAL A 71 -10.45 -13.98 9.78
N LYS A 72 -10.91 -12.93 9.09
CA LYS A 72 -12.34 -12.54 9.06
C LYS A 72 -13.11 -13.10 7.86
N CYS A 73 -12.53 -13.02 6.66
CA CYS A 73 -13.19 -13.49 5.44
C CYS A 73 -12.64 -14.84 4.94
N ASN A 74 -11.61 -15.39 5.59
CA ASN A 74 -10.95 -16.66 5.23
C ASN A 74 -10.39 -16.74 3.79
N GLY A 75 -10.40 -15.62 3.05
CA GLY A 75 -9.78 -15.50 1.73
C GLY A 75 -8.29 -15.13 1.81
N LYS A 76 -7.52 -15.46 0.76
CA LYS A 76 -6.10 -15.10 0.61
C LYS A 76 -5.92 -13.64 0.16
N THR A 77 -6.45 -12.70 0.92
CA THR A 77 -6.54 -11.27 0.55
C THR A 77 -5.52 -10.39 1.27
N VAL A 78 -4.80 -10.90 2.27
CA VAL A 78 -3.85 -10.09 3.06
C VAL A 78 -2.54 -9.93 2.29
N LYS A 79 -2.33 -8.74 1.73
CA LYS A 79 -1.13 -8.39 0.93
C LYS A 79 -0.02 -7.74 1.77
N GLN A 80 -0.38 -7.01 2.82
CA GLN A 80 0.58 -6.29 3.68
C GLN A 80 1.21 -7.21 4.72
N ALA A 81 2.50 -7.05 4.99
CA ALA A 81 3.19 -7.87 5.98
C ALA A 81 2.78 -7.51 7.40
N TYR A 82 2.81 -8.49 8.30
CA TYR A 82 2.37 -8.38 9.70
C TYR A 82 0.88 -8.07 9.92
N HIS A 83 0.07 -8.10 8.86
CA HIS A 83 -1.38 -8.00 8.96
C HIS A 83 -1.97 -9.42 9.06
N THR A 84 -3.03 -9.55 9.86
CA THR A 84 -3.81 -10.80 10.02
C THR A 84 -5.19 -10.67 9.38
N ILE A 85 -5.66 -9.44 9.18
CA ILE A 85 -6.97 -9.12 8.64
C ILE A 85 -6.78 -8.31 7.35
N CYS A 86 -7.68 -8.49 6.40
CA CYS A 86 -7.67 -7.80 5.12
C CYS A 86 -8.04 -6.31 5.28
N THR A 87 -7.61 -5.46 4.36
CA THR A 87 -7.94 -4.02 4.37
C THR A 87 -9.44 -3.78 4.35
N ASP A 88 -10.16 -4.52 3.50
CA ASP A 88 -11.60 -4.36 3.32
C ASP A 88 -12.36 -4.75 4.60
N CYS A 89 -11.92 -5.83 5.22
CA CYS A 89 -12.43 -6.36 6.49
C CYS A 89 -12.18 -5.38 7.64
N SER A 90 -10.99 -4.77 7.66
CA SER A 90 -10.59 -3.78 8.66
C SER A 90 -11.40 -2.49 8.50
N PHE A 91 -11.64 -2.06 7.27
CA PHE A 91 -12.45 -0.88 6.96
C PHE A 91 -13.93 -1.08 7.33
N ALA A 92 -14.53 -2.21 6.92
CA ALA A 92 -15.93 -2.51 7.19
C ALA A 92 -16.23 -2.64 8.70
N LEU A 93 -15.34 -3.33 9.44
CA LEU A 93 -15.52 -3.58 10.88
C LEU A 93 -14.86 -2.54 11.79
N LYS A 94 -14.11 -1.59 11.21
CA LYS A 94 -13.32 -0.58 11.93
C LYS A 94 -12.40 -1.16 13.02
N ILE A 95 -11.68 -2.22 12.68
CA ILE A 95 -10.76 -2.93 13.60
C ILE A 95 -9.32 -2.88 13.09
N CYS A 96 -8.34 -2.95 13.99
CA CYS A 96 -6.92 -2.98 13.63
C CYS A 96 -6.56 -4.24 12.82
N SER A 97 -5.87 -4.05 11.69
CA SER A 97 -5.49 -5.13 10.77
C SER A 97 -4.52 -6.17 11.34
N LYS A 98 -3.82 -5.85 12.44
CA LYS A 98 -2.81 -6.73 13.08
C LYS A 98 -3.30 -7.40 14.36
N CYS A 99 -3.98 -6.68 15.25
CA CYS A 99 -4.43 -7.24 16.53
C CYS A 99 -5.93 -7.56 16.57
N GLY A 100 -6.72 -7.09 15.60
CA GLY A 100 -8.17 -7.31 15.54
C GLY A 100 -8.98 -6.59 16.62
N LYS A 101 -8.34 -5.71 17.41
CA LYS A 101 -9.00 -4.89 18.43
C LYS A 101 -9.51 -3.58 17.82
N SER A 102 -10.63 -3.10 18.34
CA SER A 102 -11.21 -1.77 18.07
C SER A 102 -10.72 -0.70 19.06
N ASP A 103 -9.82 -1.07 19.98
CA ASP A 103 -9.44 -0.25 21.13
C ASP A 103 -8.44 0.85 20.71
N GLY A 104 -8.96 1.95 20.18
CA GLY A 104 -8.21 3.19 19.96
C GLY A 104 -8.40 3.81 18.57
N PRO A 105 -7.81 4.99 18.35
CA PRO A 105 -7.85 5.66 17.05
C PRO A 105 -7.09 4.82 16.03
N ILE A 106 -7.80 4.24 15.08
CA ILE A 106 -7.22 3.55 13.94
C ILE A 106 -7.16 4.55 12.79
N THR A 107 -6.00 4.65 12.14
CA THR A 107 -5.82 5.48 10.96
C THR A 107 -6.50 4.80 9.77
N PHE A 108 -7.76 5.12 9.56
CA PHE A 108 -8.39 4.89 8.26
C PHE A 108 -7.98 6.07 7.40
N GLY A 109 -7.21 5.81 6.33
CA GLY A 109 -6.84 6.86 5.39
C GLY A 109 -8.09 7.65 5.02
N ALA A 110 -8.05 8.97 5.19
CA ALA A 110 -9.14 9.80 4.72
C ALA A 110 -9.34 9.47 3.24
N THR A 111 -10.57 9.17 2.84
CA THR A 111 -10.94 9.20 1.43
C THR A 111 -10.77 10.65 1.02
N GLU A 112 -9.59 11.03 0.51
CA GLU A 112 -9.48 12.27 -0.27
C GLU A 112 -10.56 12.17 -1.34
N ASN A 113 -11.44 13.17 -1.43
CA ASN A 113 -12.54 13.12 -2.37
C ASN A 113 -11.92 12.89 -3.75
N GLN A 114 -12.49 11.95 -4.51
CA GLN A 114 -12.00 11.67 -5.86
C GLN A 114 -11.95 12.96 -6.70
N GLU A 115 -12.87 13.89 -6.42
CA GLU A 115 -12.91 15.23 -6.99
C GLU A 115 -11.65 16.05 -6.67
N ASP A 116 -11.17 16.05 -5.43
CA ASP A 116 -9.95 16.78 -5.04
C ASP A 116 -8.71 16.17 -5.69
N ILE A 117 -8.66 14.84 -5.83
CA ILE A 117 -7.58 14.13 -6.53
C ILE A 117 -7.61 14.48 -8.03
N ASN A 118 -8.79 14.44 -8.64
CA ASN A 118 -8.99 14.77 -10.05
C ASN A 118 -8.65 16.25 -10.31
N GLN A 119 -9.02 17.16 -9.41
CA GLN A 119 -8.64 18.57 -9.49
C GLN A 119 -7.12 18.74 -9.41
N LYS A 120 -6.46 18.15 -8.40
CA LYS A 120 -4.98 18.18 -8.28
C LYS A 120 -4.29 17.61 -9.53
N PHE A 121 -4.84 16.54 -10.11
CA PHE A 121 -4.33 15.93 -11.34
C PHE A 121 -4.50 16.87 -12.54
N THR A 122 -5.68 17.46 -12.73
CA THR A 122 -5.93 18.41 -13.81
C THR A 122 -5.07 19.68 -13.68
N ASP A 123 -4.85 20.17 -12.46
CA ASP A 123 -3.99 21.32 -12.19
C ASP A 123 -2.51 21.01 -12.45
N ALA A 124 -2.03 19.81 -12.09
CA ALA A 124 -0.70 19.36 -12.46
C ALA A 124 -0.54 19.29 -13.99
N LEU A 125 -1.57 18.84 -14.71
CA LEU A 125 -1.55 18.82 -16.17
C LEU A 125 -1.48 20.22 -16.78
N LYS A 126 -2.10 21.25 -16.18
CA LYS A 126 -2.05 22.64 -16.69
C LYS A 126 -0.63 23.21 -16.86
N ASN A 127 0.35 22.67 -16.13
CA ASN A 127 1.75 23.10 -16.20
C ASN A 127 2.63 22.20 -17.11
N VAL A 128 2.08 21.11 -17.64
CA VAL A 128 2.76 20.19 -18.56
C VAL A 128 2.59 20.67 -20.02
N ARG A 129 3.62 20.49 -20.86
CA ARG A 129 3.55 20.85 -22.28
C ARG A 129 2.54 19.98 -23.01
N GLU A 130 1.84 20.54 -24.00
CA GLU A 130 0.79 19.85 -24.76
C GLU A 130 1.25 18.52 -25.39
N ARG A 131 2.51 18.47 -25.87
CA ARG A 131 3.11 17.23 -26.41
C ARG A 131 3.23 16.11 -25.36
N GLU A 132 3.50 16.47 -24.11
CA GLU A 132 3.62 15.52 -22.98
C GLU A 132 2.23 15.12 -22.46
N ARG A 133 1.27 16.06 -22.45
CA ARG A 133 -0.14 15.77 -22.12
C ARG A 133 -0.75 14.73 -23.03
N ARG A 134 -0.56 14.85 -24.35
CA ARG A 134 -1.10 13.88 -25.33
C ARG A 134 -0.55 12.46 -25.13
N LYS A 135 0.65 12.31 -24.56
CA LYS A 135 1.21 11.00 -24.18
C LYS A 135 0.56 10.43 -22.91
N LEU A 136 0.13 11.29 -22.00
CA LEU A 136 -0.57 10.92 -20.76
C LEU A 136 -2.04 10.55 -21.00
N PHE A 137 -2.75 11.30 -21.86
CA PHE A 137 -4.18 11.08 -22.14
C PHE A 137 -4.49 9.78 -22.90
N PHE A 138 -3.52 9.20 -23.62
CA PHE A 138 -3.72 7.93 -24.32
C PHE A 138 -3.81 6.69 -23.37
N LEU A 139 -3.66 6.89 -22.06
CA LEU A 139 -3.57 5.82 -21.05
C LEU A 139 -4.85 5.57 -20.23
N ASP A 140 -6.03 5.94 -20.71
CA ASP A 140 -7.29 5.69 -20.00
C ASP A 140 -8.36 5.26 -21.03
N GLU A 141 -8.67 3.97 -21.16
CA GLU A 141 -9.92 3.34 -20.68
C GLU A 141 -9.71 1.93 -20.06
N SER A 142 -8.46 1.46 -19.95
CA SER A 142 -8.14 0.06 -19.53
C SER A 142 -7.15 -0.06 -18.36
N GLY A 143 -6.79 1.05 -17.71
CA GLY A 143 -6.04 1.05 -16.45
C GLY A 143 -4.62 0.48 -16.49
N ARG A 144 -3.90 0.54 -17.62
CA ARG A 144 -2.48 0.09 -17.70
C ARG A 144 -1.54 1.20 -18.18
N PHE A 145 -0.45 1.41 -17.44
CA PHE A 145 0.66 2.32 -17.77
C PHE A 145 1.56 1.73 -18.88
N TYR A 146 1.70 2.43 -20.01
CA TYR A 146 2.79 2.21 -20.97
C TYR A 146 3.70 3.44 -21.01
N LEU A 147 4.93 3.28 -20.52
CA LEU A 147 6.01 4.23 -20.77
C LEU A 147 6.45 4.06 -22.22
N SER A 148 6.28 5.10 -23.04
CA SER A 148 6.95 5.18 -24.35
C SER A 148 8.44 5.46 -24.15
N VAL A 149 9.16 4.47 -23.62
CA VAL A 149 10.58 4.32 -23.96
C VAL A 149 10.58 3.41 -25.16
N GLY A 150 10.86 3.98 -26.33
CA GLY A 150 10.95 3.20 -27.55
C GLY A 150 12.00 2.12 -27.39
N PHE A 151 11.55 0.87 -27.33
CA PHE A 151 12.30 -0.29 -27.81
C PHE A 151 11.31 -1.41 -28.11
N TYR A 152 11.34 -1.85 -29.36
CA TYR A 152 10.59 -2.99 -29.89
C TYR A 152 10.78 -4.24 -29.02
N MET A 153 9.70 -4.94 -28.68
CA MET A 153 9.70 -6.39 -28.82
C MET A 153 8.29 -6.93 -29.00
N CYS A 154 8.23 -7.93 -29.87
CA CYS A 154 7.06 -8.45 -30.58
C CYS A 154 5.99 -9.07 -29.66
N CYS A 155 4.75 -8.82 -30.06
CA CYS A 155 3.61 -9.73 -30.20
C CYS A 155 3.62 -11.12 -29.54
N SER A 156 2.41 -11.49 -29.10
CA SER A 156 1.89 -12.84 -28.88
C SER A 156 2.09 -13.43 -27.48
N LEU A 157 1.04 -13.40 -26.65
CA LEU A 157 0.20 -14.57 -26.33
C LEU A 157 -0.80 -14.27 -25.19
N LEU A 158 -2.10 -14.31 -25.56
CA LEU A 158 -3.26 -14.84 -24.81
C LEU A 158 -3.65 -14.25 -23.44
N ASN A 159 -4.87 -13.67 -23.35
CA ASN A 159 -6.03 -14.44 -22.88
C ASN A 159 -7.39 -13.71 -23.13
N PRO A 160 -8.42 -14.37 -23.71
CA PRO A 160 -9.76 -13.82 -23.91
C PRO A 160 -10.73 -14.34 -22.85
N TYR A 161 -11.13 -13.53 -21.87
CA TYR A 161 -12.30 -13.83 -21.05
C TYR A 161 -12.85 -12.52 -20.50
N ILE A 162 -14.17 -12.39 -20.48
CA ILE A 162 -14.97 -11.22 -20.09
C ILE A 162 -15.24 -10.26 -21.27
N ASN A 163 -16.10 -10.67 -22.18
CA ASN A 163 -16.90 -9.76 -23.01
C ASN A 163 -18.17 -10.46 -23.49
N SER A 164 -19.12 -10.71 -22.57
CA SER A 164 -20.50 -11.09 -22.94
C SER A 164 -21.56 -10.14 -22.36
N SER A 165 -21.19 -9.13 -21.57
CA SER A 165 -22.13 -8.16 -20.97
C SER A 165 -22.05 -6.75 -21.58
N LEU A 166 -21.17 -6.52 -22.56
CA LEU A 166 -20.99 -5.20 -23.20
C LEU A 166 -21.63 -5.09 -24.59
N ASN A 167 -22.01 -6.20 -25.23
CA ASN A 167 -22.65 -6.15 -26.55
C ASN A 167 -24.15 -5.82 -26.48
N GLU A 168 -24.84 -6.04 -25.36
CA GLU A 168 -26.24 -5.63 -25.21
C GLU A 168 -26.42 -4.12 -24.97
N ALA A 169 -25.41 -3.46 -24.39
CA ALA A 169 -25.47 -2.01 -24.16
C ALA A 169 -25.23 -1.17 -25.44
N PHE A 170 -24.50 -1.72 -26.42
CA PHE A 170 -24.16 -0.99 -27.65
C PHE A 170 -25.31 -0.97 -28.68
N HIS A 171 -26.22 -1.95 -28.65
CA HIS A 171 -27.32 -2.04 -29.61
C HIS A 171 -28.51 -1.11 -29.29
N LEU A 172 -28.67 -0.68 -28.03
CA LEU A 172 -29.76 0.20 -27.59
C LEU A 172 -29.47 1.70 -27.76
N LEU A 173 -28.21 2.09 -27.95
CA LEU A 173 -27.82 3.49 -28.16
C LEU A 173 -27.78 3.90 -29.64
N HIS A 174 -27.86 2.95 -30.57
CA HIS A 174 -27.81 3.23 -32.02
C HIS A 174 -29.18 3.27 -32.73
N THR A 175 -30.27 2.88 -32.07
CA THR A 175 -31.63 2.96 -32.66
C THR A 175 -32.32 4.32 -32.44
N ASN A 176 -31.88 5.12 -31.46
CA ASN A 176 -32.49 6.42 -31.15
C ASN A 176 -31.88 7.63 -31.91
N ARG A 177 -30.99 7.41 -32.89
CA ARG A 177 -30.39 8.48 -33.73
C ARG A 177 -30.96 8.57 -35.15
N LYS A 178 -32.04 7.85 -35.47
CA LYS A 178 -32.67 7.89 -36.82
C LYS A 178 -34.13 8.39 -36.85
N MET A 179 -34.62 9.01 -35.78
CA MET A 179 -35.92 9.70 -35.77
C MET A 179 -35.80 11.07 -35.09
N SER A 180 -35.19 12.02 -35.80
CA SER A 180 -35.45 13.47 -35.68
C SER A 180 -35.00 14.16 -36.96
#